data_AF-A0A250Y1M5-F1
#
_entry.id   AF-A0A250Y1M5-F1
#
_cell.length_a   1.000
_cell.length_b   1.000
_cell.length_c   1.000
_cell.angle_alpha   90.00
_cell.angle_beta   90.00
_cell.angle_gamma   90.00
#
_symmetry.space_group_name_H-M   'P 1'
#
loop_
_entity.id
_entity.type
_entity.pdbx_description
1 polymer ?
#
loop_
_entity_poly.entity_id
_entity_poly.type
_entity_poly.pdbx_seq_one_letter_code
_entity_poly.pdbx_strand_id
1 'polypeptide(L)'
;MRRNVQLNNVGHLVQPSHADARMLMYQHQRVSERFDVIDLDPYGSPAPFLDAAVQAVSEGGLLCVTCTDMAVLAGNSGETCYSKYGAMALKSRACHEMALRIVLHSLDLRANCYQRFVVPLLSVSADFYVRVFVRVFTGQAKVKASASKQALVFQCVGCGTFHLQRLGKASGDPGGRVKFSAACGPPVTSECEHCGQRHQLGGPVWAEPIHNLDFVGRILGAVSANPSRFHTSQRIQGVLSVITEELPDVPLYYTLGQLSATIHCNTPSLLQLRSALLHAGFRVSLSHACKNAVKTDAPPSTLWDIMRCWEKECPVKRERLSETSPAFRILSVEPRLQANFTIRDDANPSSRQRGLKRFQANPEANWGPRPRARPGGKATGEAMEERRRLMQNKRKELAEDPAQRAARLKMFPCKRFKEGTCPRGDQCCYSHSPPSPGACADASTDCAETPSHSPPGPGSATRPGVD
;
A
#
# COMPACT_ATOMS: atom_id res chain seq x y z
N MET A 1 21.87 24.91 -10.35
CA MET A 1 21.10 25.79 -9.44
C MET A 1 21.31 27.27 -9.71
N ARG A 2 22.52 27.83 -9.58
CA ARG A 2 22.79 29.28 -9.79
C ARG A 2 22.22 29.86 -11.10
N ARG A 3 22.42 29.16 -12.23
CA ARG A 3 21.85 29.56 -13.53
C ARG A 3 20.32 29.62 -13.53
N ASN A 4 19.63 28.70 -12.84
CA ASN A 4 18.16 28.72 -12.74
C ASN A 4 17.68 29.88 -11.86
N VAL A 5 18.40 30.18 -10.78
CA VAL A 5 18.10 31.34 -9.91
C VAL A 5 18.20 32.65 -10.71
N GLN A 6 19.24 32.79 -11.53
CA GLN A 6 19.42 33.93 -12.42
C GLN A 6 18.32 33.99 -13.50
N LEU A 7 18.04 32.86 -14.17
CA LEU A 7 17.01 32.76 -15.21
C LEU A 7 15.62 33.20 -14.70
N ASN A 8 15.29 32.90 -13.44
CA ASN A 8 14.01 33.26 -12.84
C ASN A 8 14.05 34.58 -12.06
N ASN A 9 15.19 35.28 -12.02
CA ASN A 9 15.39 36.56 -11.31
C ASN A 9 15.00 36.53 -9.81
N VAL A 10 15.34 35.44 -9.10
CA VAL A 10 14.99 35.22 -7.68
C VAL A 10 16.19 35.21 -6.74
N GLY A 11 17.32 35.81 -7.14
CA GLY A 11 18.55 35.84 -6.33
C GLY A 11 18.42 36.53 -4.97
N HIS A 12 17.44 37.42 -4.82
CA HIS A 12 17.12 38.10 -3.56
C HIS A 12 16.32 37.22 -2.58
N LEU A 13 15.75 36.10 -3.05
CA LEU A 13 14.98 35.14 -2.25
C LEU A 13 15.70 33.80 -2.08
N VAL A 14 16.54 33.42 -3.04
CA VAL A 14 17.11 32.07 -3.11
C VAL A 14 18.63 32.11 -2.95
N GLN A 15 19.10 31.49 -1.86
CA GLN A 15 20.52 31.24 -1.62
C GLN A 15 20.87 29.78 -1.95
N PRO A 16 21.56 29.49 -3.08
CA PRO A 16 21.98 28.14 -3.40
C PRO A 16 23.19 27.71 -2.56
N SER A 17 23.17 26.47 -2.07
CA SER A 17 24.28 25.86 -1.32
C SER A 17 24.87 24.65 -2.06
N HIS A 18 26.18 24.46 -1.93
CA HIS A 18 26.93 23.28 -2.40
C HIS A 18 27.60 22.58 -1.21
N ALA A 19 26.81 22.30 -0.18
CA ALA A 19 27.21 21.57 1.02
C ALA A 19 26.54 20.19 1.07
N ASP A 20 27.07 19.28 1.87
CA ASP A 20 26.32 18.10 2.31
C ASP A 20 25.07 18.57 3.07
N ALA A 21 23.89 18.08 2.67
CA ALA A 21 22.63 18.55 3.22
C ALA A 21 22.52 18.34 4.74
N ARG A 22 23.15 17.28 5.29
CA ARG A 22 23.19 17.02 6.73
C ARG A 22 24.01 18.08 7.44
N MET A 23 25.19 18.40 6.91
CA MET A 23 26.06 19.43 7.47
C MET A 23 25.39 20.80 7.44
N LEU A 24 24.71 21.14 6.34
CA LEU A 24 23.94 22.38 6.25
C LEU A 24 22.86 22.45 7.33
N MET A 25 22.07 21.38 7.50
CA MET A 25 21.04 21.33 8.55
C MET A 25 21.65 21.39 9.96
N TYR A 26 22.78 20.73 10.21
CA TYR A 26 23.47 20.81 11.50
C TYR A 26 24.02 22.20 11.83
N GLN A 27 24.36 23.00 10.82
CA GLN A 27 24.73 24.40 11.03
C GLN A 27 23.53 25.28 11.45
N HIS A 28 22.29 24.86 11.17
CA HIS A 28 21.06 25.62 11.42
C HIS A 28 20.26 25.06 12.61
N GLN A 29 20.94 24.54 13.63
CA GLN A 29 20.29 24.01 14.85
C GLN A 29 19.92 25.09 15.87
N ARG A 30 20.57 26.26 15.80
CA ARG A 30 20.30 27.39 16.69
C ARG A 30 18.89 27.93 16.43
N VAL A 31 18.16 28.26 17.48
CA VAL A 31 16.73 28.63 17.38
C VAL A 31 16.50 29.75 16.36
N SER A 32 17.38 30.75 16.31
CA SER A 32 17.31 31.89 15.37
C SER A 32 17.65 31.55 13.92
N GLU A 33 18.23 30.39 13.65
CA GLU A 33 18.73 29.98 12.34
C GLU A 33 17.94 28.79 11.77
N ARG A 34 17.01 28.22 12.54
CA ARG A 34 16.20 27.07 12.10
C ARG A 34 15.30 27.43 10.93
N PHE A 35 14.99 26.44 10.10
CA PHE A 35 14.11 26.58 8.95
C PHE A 35 12.63 26.37 9.34
N ASP A 36 11.74 27.25 8.87
CA ASP A 36 10.29 27.08 9.06
C ASP A 36 9.70 25.92 8.26
N VAL A 37 10.31 25.64 7.11
CA VAL A 37 9.93 24.53 6.24
C VAL A 37 11.18 23.82 5.74
N ILE A 38 11.23 22.50 5.89
CA ILE A 38 12.25 21.64 5.29
C ILE A 38 11.56 20.63 4.39
N ASP A 39 12.02 20.51 3.14
CA ASP A 39 11.56 19.48 2.20
C ASP A 39 12.72 18.54 1.84
N LEU A 40 12.65 17.31 2.35
CA LEU A 40 13.61 16.24 2.06
C LEU A 40 13.10 15.39 0.91
N ASP A 41 13.74 15.53 -0.25
CA ASP A 41 13.47 14.72 -1.44
C ASP A 41 14.74 14.06 -2.01
N PRO A 42 15.33 13.08 -1.29
CA PRO A 42 16.50 12.39 -1.74
C PRO A 42 16.17 11.24 -2.70
N TYR A 43 17.15 10.82 -3.50
CA TYR A 43 17.05 9.57 -4.24
C TYR A 43 17.06 8.36 -3.29
N GLY A 44 15.93 7.67 -3.19
CA GLY A 44 15.78 6.47 -2.39
C GLY A 44 15.30 6.78 -0.97
N SER A 45 16.18 6.66 0.00
CA SER A 45 15.84 6.75 1.43
C SER A 45 16.22 8.10 2.03
N PRO A 46 15.33 8.74 2.82
CA PRO A 46 15.68 9.93 3.59
C PRO A 46 16.34 9.63 4.93
N ALA A 47 16.48 8.35 5.33
CA ALA A 47 17.00 7.95 6.64
C ALA A 47 18.28 8.69 7.08
N PRO A 48 19.30 8.91 6.22
CA PRO A 48 20.51 9.63 6.61
C PRO A 48 20.31 11.11 6.97
N PHE A 49 19.18 11.71 6.58
CA PHE A 49 18.89 13.13 6.70
C PHE A 49 17.88 13.43 7.82
N LEU A 50 17.11 12.43 8.27
CA LEU A 50 16.00 12.64 9.22
C LEU A 50 16.47 13.25 10.54
N ASP A 51 17.61 12.77 11.05
CA ASP A 51 18.19 13.20 12.33
C ASP A 51 18.55 14.70 12.35
N ALA A 52 19.22 15.16 11.29
CA ALA A 52 19.57 16.56 11.12
C ALA A 52 18.32 17.43 10.88
N ALA A 53 17.35 16.93 10.12
CA ALA A 53 16.14 17.68 9.79
C ALA A 53 15.24 17.94 11.00
N VAL A 54 15.04 16.95 11.88
CA VAL A 54 14.22 17.15 13.10
C VAL A 54 14.86 18.16 14.08
N GLN A 55 16.17 18.40 13.98
CA GLN A 55 16.87 19.41 14.78
C GLN A 55 16.86 20.79 14.11
N ALA A 56 16.99 20.84 12.79
CA ALA A 56 17.08 22.07 12.01
C ALA A 56 15.72 22.74 11.72
N VAL A 57 14.61 22.03 11.87
CA VAL A 57 13.27 22.61 11.70
C VAL A 57 12.87 23.44 12.92
N SER A 58 12.25 24.60 12.69
CA SER A 58 11.79 25.52 13.75
C SER A 58 10.67 24.90 14.59
N GLU A 59 10.34 25.55 15.72
CA GLU A 59 9.27 25.09 16.60
C GLU A 59 7.91 25.22 15.88
N GLY A 60 7.20 24.11 15.70
CA GLY A 60 5.97 24.06 14.91
C GLY A 60 6.18 24.14 13.39
N GLY A 61 7.43 24.14 12.92
CA GLY A 61 7.79 24.16 11.51
C GLY A 61 7.35 22.89 10.77
N LEU A 62 7.25 23.00 9.44
CA LEU A 62 6.78 21.95 8.55
C LEU A 62 7.94 21.13 7.98
N LEU A 63 7.94 19.84 8.24
CA LEU A 63 8.87 18.89 7.63
C LEU A 63 8.12 18.03 6.59
N CYS A 64 8.56 18.13 5.34
CA CYS A 64 8.09 17.31 4.23
C CYS A 64 9.16 16.26 3.94
N VAL A 65 8.78 14.99 3.87
CA VAL A 65 9.72 13.89 3.63
C VAL A 65 9.19 12.99 2.53
N THR A 66 10.00 12.79 1.49
CA THR A 66 9.73 11.89 0.38
C THR A 66 10.63 10.66 0.47
N CYS A 67 10.05 9.48 0.29
CA CYS A 67 10.79 8.22 0.20
C CYS A 67 10.44 7.53 -1.12
N THR A 68 11.45 7.31 -1.97
CA THR A 68 11.28 6.60 -3.24
C THR A 68 11.79 5.15 -3.18
N ASP A 69 12.29 4.68 -2.04
CA ASP A 69 12.78 3.30 -1.85
C ASP A 69 11.67 2.31 -1.48
N MET A 70 10.54 2.38 -2.20
CA MET A 70 9.35 1.55 -1.96
C MET A 70 9.62 0.05 -2.04
N ALA A 71 10.64 -0.43 -2.76
CA ALA A 71 11.02 -1.84 -2.71
C ALA A 71 11.40 -2.30 -1.29
N VAL A 72 12.11 -1.45 -0.54
CA VAL A 72 12.50 -1.71 0.84
C VAL A 72 11.27 -1.61 1.74
N LEU A 73 10.54 -0.48 1.66
CA LEU A 73 9.39 -0.19 2.51
C LEU A 73 8.18 -1.11 2.25
N ALA A 74 8.07 -1.73 1.07
CA ALA A 74 7.03 -2.68 0.74
C ALA A 74 7.35 -4.14 1.13
N GLY A 75 8.46 -4.36 1.84
CA GLY A 75 8.81 -5.66 2.42
C GLY A 75 9.61 -6.60 1.51
N ASN A 76 10.21 -6.12 0.41
CA ASN A 76 11.11 -6.98 -0.39
C ASN A 76 12.46 -7.23 0.30
N SER A 77 12.89 -6.29 1.15
CA SER A 77 14.17 -6.30 1.86
C SER A 77 13.95 -5.79 3.28
N GLY A 78 13.38 -6.63 4.15
CA GLY A 78 12.97 -6.27 5.50
C GLY A 78 14.16 -5.89 6.41
N GLU A 79 15.29 -6.57 6.24
CA GLU A 79 16.56 -6.26 6.92
C GLU A 79 17.10 -4.87 6.54
N THR A 80 16.99 -4.50 5.26
CA THR A 80 17.33 -3.16 4.78
C THR A 80 16.36 -2.11 5.31
N CYS A 81 15.07 -2.47 5.46
CA CYS A 81 14.09 -1.59 6.08
C CYS A 81 14.43 -1.33 7.55
N TYR A 82 14.81 -2.39 8.27
CA TYR A 82 15.18 -2.30 9.67
C TYR A 82 16.41 -1.41 9.89
N SER A 83 17.47 -1.60 9.10
CA SER A 83 18.70 -0.81 9.23
C SER A 83 18.50 0.69 8.94
N LYS A 84 17.61 1.03 8.01
CA LYS A 84 17.31 2.43 7.64
C LYS A 84 16.29 3.09 8.57
N TYR A 85 15.20 2.39 8.88
CA TYR A 85 14.00 2.99 9.47
C TYR A 85 13.71 2.50 10.90
N GLY A 86 14.45 1.52 11.41
CA GLY A 86 14.19 0.92 12.73
C GLY A 86 12.95 0.02 12.75
N ALA A 87 12.45 -0.41 11.60
CA ALA A 87 11.23 -1.20 11.47
C ALA A 87 11.32 -2.31 10.42
N MET A 88 10.69 -3.44 10.70
CA MET A 88 10.57 -4.58 9.80
C MET A 88 9.34 -4.42 8.89
N ALA A 89 9.55 -4.13 7.60
CA ALA A 89 8.47 -4.11 6.62
C ALA A 89 8.01 -5.53 6.27
N LEU A 90 6.70 -5.72 6.16
CA LEU A 90 6.10 -6.99 5.75
C LEU A 90 5.66 -6.94 4.30
N LYS A 91 5.73 -8.10 3.62
CA LYS A 91 5.03 -8.31 2.35
C LYS A 91 3.54 -8.37 2.62
N SER A 92 2.90 -7.21 2.58
CA SER A 92 1.47 -7.03 2.84
C SER A 92 0.78 -6.45 1.62
N ARG A 93 -0.53 -6.70 1.49
CA ARG A 93 -1.35 -5.93 0.53
C ARG A 93 -1.53 -4.48 0.97
N ALA A 94 -1.38 -4.20 2.26
CA ALA A 94 -1.35 -2.87 2.83
C ALA A 94 0.05 -2.23 2.84
N CYS A 95 1.00 -2.75 2.04
CA CYS A 95 2.40 -2.33 2.08
C CYS A 95 2.61 -0.83 1.87
N HIS A 96 1.79 -0.17 1.04
CA HIS A 96 1.89 1.26 0.80
C HIS A 96 1.51 2.10 2.03
N GLU A 97 0.49 1.69 2.79
CA GLU A 97 0.17 2.37 4.04
C GLU A 97 1.15 2.00 5.15
N MET A 98 1.57 0.73 5.20
CA MET A 98 2.63 0.29 6.12
C MET A 98 3.90 1.12 5.92
N ALA A 99 4.29 1.41 4.67
CA ALA A 99 5.41 2.28 4.33
C ALA A 99 5.25 3.69 4.92
N LEU A 100 4.09 4.33 4.75
CA LEU A 100 3.81 5.65 5.35
C LEU A 100 3.98 5.60 6.88
N ARG A 101 3.44 4.56 7.51
CA ARG A 101 3.51 4.38 8.97
C ARG A 101 4.91 4.05 9.48
N ILE A 102 5.73 3.36 8.71
CA ILE A 102 7.16 3.11 9.02
C ILE A 102 7.96 4.41 8.95
N VAL A 103 7.71 5.25 7.94
CA VAL A 103 8.39 6.54 7.82
C VAL A 103 8.03 7.47 8.98
N LEU A 104 6.74 7.52 9.36
CA LEU A 104 6.29 8.26 10.54
C LEU A 104 6.88 7.72 11.84
N HIS A 105 6.99 6.38 11.98
CA HIS A 105 7.67 5.75 13.11
C HIS A 105 9.13 6.22 13.23
N SER A 106 9.89 6.14 12.12
CA SER A 106 11.29 6.54 12.06
C SER A 106 11.48 8.03 12.39
N LEU A 107 10.61 8.90 11.86
CA LEU A 107 10.60 10.33 12.17
C LEU A 107 10.33 10.63 13.65
N ASP A 108 9.30 10.01 14.24
CA ASP A 108 8.96 10.20 15.65
C ASP A 108 10.12 9.72 16.54
N LEU A 109 10.68 8.55 16.26
CA LEU A 109 11.80 7.99 17.01
C LEU A 109 13.01 8.94 17.02
N ARG A 110 13.36 9.52 15.86
CA ARG A 110 14.46 10.48 15.73
C ARG A 110 14.17 11.79 16.45
N ALA A 111 12.96 12.33 16.33
CA ALA A 111 12.58 13.56 17.02
C ALA A 111 12.64 13.39 18.56
N ASN A 112 12.18 12.24 19.06
CA ASN A 112 12.09 11.96 20.50
C ASN A 112 13.45 12.02 21.20
N CYS A 113 14.55 11.65 20.52
CA CYS A 113 15.91 11.77 21.04
C CYS A 113 16.27 13.20 21.49
N TYR A 114 15.59 14.19 20.93
CA TYR A 114 15.81 15.62 21.19
C TYR A 114 14.68 16.26 22.01
N GLN A 115 13.87 15.44 22.69
CA GLN A 115 12.67 15.89 23.40
C GLN A 115 11.63 16.58 22.49
N ARG A 116 11.68 16.28 21.19
CA ARG A 116 10.76 16.78 20.18
C ARG A 116 9.81 15.67 19.74
N PHE A 117 8.63 16.03 19.26
CA PHE A 117 7.63 15.08 18.77
C PHE A 117 7.05 15.54 17.44
N VAL A 118 6.60 14.58 16.63
CA VAL A 118 5.99 14.86 15.33
C VAL A 118 4.47 14.81 15.40
N VAL A 119 3.81 15.68 14.64
CA VAL A 119 2.36 15.71 14.43
C VAL A 119 2.09 15.54 12.94
N PRO A 120 1.60 14.36 12.49
CA PRO A 120 1.25 14.13 11.11
C PRO A 120 0.14 15.07 10.63
N LEU A 121 0.34 15.71 9.48
CA LEU A 121 -0.66 16.56 8.82
C LEU A 121 -1.27 15.87 7.60
N LEU A 122 -0.44 15.22 6.78
CA LEU A 122 -0.85 14.55 5.56
C LEU A 122 0.20 13.47 5.23
N SER A 123 -0.26 12.34 4.71
CA SER A 123 0.59 11.23 4.29
C SER A 123 0.04 10.71 2.97
N VAL A 124 0.87 10.55 1.95
CA VAL A 124 0.41 10.23 0.60
C VAL A 124 1.28 9.14 0.02
N SER A 125 0.66 8.03 -0.38
CA SER A 125 1.27 7.09 -1.33
C SER A 125 0.87 7.53 -2.74
N ALA A 126 1.86 7.87 -3.56
CA ALA A 126 1.66 8.40 -4.90
C ALA A 126 2.65 7.76 -5.87
N ASP A 127 2.11 7.14 -6.93
CA ASP A 127 2.88 6.47 -7.99
C ASP A 127 3.86 5.43 -7.43
N PHE A 128 5.12 5.80 -7.24
CA PHE A 128 6.22 4.92 -6.79
C PHE A 128 6.94 5.44 -5.54
N TYR A 129 6.38 6.44 -4.86
CA TYR A 129 6.93 7.00 -3.65
C TYR A 129 5.87 7.17 -2.57
N VAL A 130 6.34 7.36 -1.35
CA VAL A 130 5.52 7.82 -0.23
C VAL A 130 6.02 9.18 0.23
N ARG A 131 5.10 10.04 0.66
CA ARG A 131 5.41 11.37 1.16
C ARG A 131 4.65 11.65 2.43
N VAL A 132 5.33 12.16 3.45
CA VAL A 132 4.72 12.54 4.73
C VAL A 132 5.00 14.02 5.03
N PHE A 133 4.00 14.68 5.59
CA PHE A 133 4.04 16.08 6.00
C PHE A 133 3.76 16.11 7.50
N VAL A 134 4.71 16.58 8.29
CA VAL A 134 4.60 16.62 9.75
C VAL A 134 4.96 18.00 10.28
N ARG A 135 4.37 18.38 11.41
CA ARG A 135 4.92 19.47 12.24
C ARG A 135 5.78 18.90 13.35
N VAL A 136 6.83 19.63 13.72
CA VAL A 136 7.75 19.21 14.78
C VAL A 136 7.72 20.21 15.93
N PHE A 137 7.43 19.72 17.13
CA PHE A 137 7.32 20.53 18.35
C PHE A 137 8.22 20.01 19.45
N THR A 138 8.52 20.83 20.44
CA THR A 138 9.26 20.45 21.64
C THR A 138 8.27 20.13 22.76
N GLY A 139 8.47 19.01 23.46
CA GLY A 139 7.57 18.65 24.56
C GLY A 139 7.81 17.27 25.15
N GLN A 140 8.54 17.22 26.28
CA GLN A 140 8.88 15.97 26.98
C GLN A 140 7.65 15.12 27.33
N ALA A 141 6.55 15.74 27.76
CA ALA A 141 5.32 15.02 28.10
C ALA A 141 4.71 14.28 26.89
N LYS A 142 4.76 14.90 25.70
CA LYS A 142 4.29 14.29 24.45
C LYS A 142 5.24 13.19 23.96
N VAL A 143 6.54 13.36 24.16
CA VAL A 143 7.55 12.33 23.86
C VAL A 143 7.33 11.07 24.70
N LYS A 144 6.99 11.20 25.99
CA LYS A 144 6.66 10.05 26.85
C LYS A 144 5.49 9.21 26.32
N ALA A 145 4.58 9.82 25.55
CA ALA A 145 3.49 9.11 24.89
C ALA A 145 3.91 8.33 23.64
N SER A 146 5.14 8.50 23.13
CA SER A 146 5.56 7.95 21.84
C SER A 146 5.31 6.45 21.70
N ALA A 147 5.76 5.65 22.66
CA ALA A 147 5.59 4.19 22.62
C ALA A 147 4.11 3.77 22.47
N SER A 148 3.18 4.54 23.05
CA SER A 148 1.74 4.27 22.91
C SER A 148 1.19 4.54 21.50
N LYS A 149 1.89 5.36 20.69
CA LYS A 149 1.56 5.65 19.30
C LYS A 149 2.14 4.62 18.32
N GLN A 150 3.01 3.72 18.78
CA GLN A 150 3.68 2.73 17.94
C GLN A 150 3.04 1.35 18.14
N ALA A 151 3.03 0.52 17.08
CA ALA A 151 2.55 -0.85 17.15
C ALA A 151 3.43 -1.81 16.35
N LEU A 152 3.52 -3.06 16.82
CA LEU A 152 3.94 -4.19 16.00
C LEU A 152 2.73 -4.73 15.24
N VAL A 153 3.00 -5.36 14.09
CA VAL A 153 1.99 -5.98 13.23
C VAL A 153 2.20 -7.49 13.23
N PHE A 154 1.22 -8.24 13.73
CA PHE A 154 1.15 -9.69 13.58
C PHE A 154 0.33 -10.00 12.33
N GLN A 155 0.96 -10.47 11.25
CA GLN A 155 0.27 -10.79 10.00
C GLN A 155 0.34 -12.29 9.72
N CYS A 156 -0.81 -12.92 9.53
CA CYS A 156 -0.89 -14.33 9.15
C CYS A 156 -0.27 -14.56 7.76
N VAL A 157 0.60 -15.56 7.62
CA VAL A 157 1.24 -15.87 6.33
C VAL A 157 0.31 -16.56 5.32
N GLY A 158 -0.80 -17.12 5.79
CA GLY A 158 -1.79 -17.81 4.96
C GLY A 158 -2.87 -16.87 4.41
N CYS A 159 -3.71 -16.35 5.31
CA CYS A 159 -4.86 -15.53 4.91
C CYS A 159 -4.56 -14.02 4.92
N GLY A 160 -3.43 -13.61 5.49
CA GLY A 160 -3.03 -12.20 5.59
C GLY A 160 -3.88 -11.36 6.54
N THR A 161 -4.72 -11.98 7.37
CA THR A 161 -5.29 -11.34 8.56
C THR A 161 -4.18 -10.75 9.41
N PHE A 162 -4.40 -9.56 9.97
CA PHE A 162 -3.41 -8.89 10.80
C PHE A 162 -4.01 -8.33 12.08
N HIS A 163 -3.18 -8.23 13.11
CA HIS A 163 -3.50 -7.62 14.40
C HIS A 163 -2.38 -6.67 14.82
N LEU A 164 -2.74 -5.55 15.46
CA LEU A 164 -1.79 -4.56 15.95
C LEU A 164 -1.55 -4.77 17.44
N GLN A 165 -0.29 -4.84 17.84
CA GLN A 165 0.14 -4.81 19.23
C GLN A 165 0.78 -3.47 19.53
N ARG A 166 0.11 -2.60 20.29
CA ARG A 166 0.73 -1.35 20.77
C ARG A 166 1.98 -1.66 21.59
N LEU A 167 3.01 -0.81 21.50
CA LEU A 167 4.23 -0.98 22.32
C LEU A 167 4.04 -0.44 23.75
N GLY A 168 3.30 0.65 23.89
CA GLY A 168 2.95 1.24 25.18
C GLY A 168 1.46 1.46 25.36
N LYS A 169 1.04 1.69 26.60
CA LYS A 169 -0.31 2.13 26.97
C LYS A 169 -0.24 3.40 27.81
N ALA A 170 -1.26 4.24 27.66
CA ALA A 170 -1.48 5.41 28.48
C ALA A 170 -2.66 5.14 29.42
N SER A 171 -2.48 5.36 30.72
CA SER A 171 -3.55 5.28 31.72
C SER A 171 -3.66 6.62 32.43
N GLY A 172 -4.88 7.17 32.50
CA GLY A 172 -5.15 8.36 33.31
C GLY A 172 -5.28 7.98 34.78
N ASP A 173 -4.59 8.71 35.65
CA ASP A 173 -4.83 8.68 37.09
C ASP A 173 -5.99 9.66 37.42
N PRO A 174 -6.81 9.43 38.46
CA PRO A 174 -7.91 10.35 38.83
C PRO A 174 -7.44 11.80 39.11
N GLY A 175 -6.16 11.99 39.45
CA GLY A 175 -5.53 13.31 39.61
C GLY A 175 -5.07 14.00 38.32
N GLY A 176 -5.47 13.52 37.14
CA GLY A 176 -5.16 14.14 35.84
C GLY A 176 -3.75 13.88 35.30
N ARG A 177 -2.91 13.14 36.04
CA ARG A 177 -1.57 12.74 35.57
C ARG A 177 -1.67 11.50 34.68
N VAL A 178 -1.14 11.58 33.47
CA VAL A 178 -1.08 10.43 32.54
C VAL A 178 0.17 9.60 32.82
N LYS A 179 -0.02 8.30 33.11
CA LYS A 179 1.07 7.32 33.24
C LYS A 179 1.23 6.55 31.94
N PHE A 180 2.47 6.40 31.49
CA PHE A 180 2.82 5.56 30.34
C PHE A 180 3.55 4.31 30.82
N SER A 181 3.16 3.15 30.30
CA SER A 181 3.79 1.86 30.60
C SER A 181 3.86 0.98 29.37
N ALA A 182 4.60 -0.13 29.45
CA ALA A 182 4.53 -1.18 28.43
C ALA A 182 3.08 -1.69 28.27
N ALA A 183 2.71 -2.03 27.03
CA ALA A 183 1.46 -2.71 26.73
C ALA A 183 1.56 -4.22 27.03
N CYS A 184 0.41 -4.86 27.23
CA CYS A 184 0.31 -6.32 27.38
C CYS A 184 0.00 -6.95 26.02
N GLY A 185 0.50 -8.15 25.77
CA GLY A 185 0.35 -8.89 24.52
C GLY A 185 0.86 -10.33 24.64
N PRO A 186 0.91 -11.09 23.52
CA PRO A 186 0.48 -10.72 22.17
C PRO A 186 -1.06 -10.71 21.99
N PRO A 187 -1.59 -10.08 20.93
CA PRO A 187 -3.03 -10.04 20.65
C PRO A 187 -3.52 -11.28 19.87
N VAL A 188 -2.61 -12.22 19.61
CA VAL A 188 -2.83 -13.44 18.82
C VAL A 188 -2.22 -14.64 19.55
N THR A 189 -2.70 -15.83 19.23
CA THR A 189 -2.07 -17.09 19.65
C THR A 189 -0.94 -17.48 18.69
N SER A 190 -0.33 -18.64 18.89
CA SER A 190 0.74 -19.18 18.03
C SER A 190 0.30 -19.35 16.57
N GLU A 191 -0.98 -19.64 16.34
CA GLU A 191 -1.57 -19.90 15.02
C GLU A 191 -2.75 -18.97 14.74
N CYS A 192 -2.98 -18.65 13.47
CA CYS A 192 -4.10 -17.83 13.05
C CYS A 192 -5.44 -18.54 13.33
N GLU A 193 -6.33 -17.91 14.07
CA GLU A 193 -7.66 -18.46 14.40
C GLU A 193 -8.54 -18.77 13.18
N HIS A 194 -8.23 -18.20 12.01
CA HIS A 194 -9.05 -18.38 10.80
C HIS A 194 -8.54 -19.49 9.87
N CYS A 195 -7.23 -19.70 9.80
CA CYS A 195 -6.65 -20.67 8.87
C CYS A 195 -5.55 -21.55 9.48
N GLY A 196 -5.28 -21.41 10.78
CA GLY A 196 -4.26 -22.16 11.52
C GLY A 196 -2.85 -22.06 10.94
N GLN A 197 -2.53 -20.98 10.22
CA GLN A 197 -1.19 -20.68 9.73
C GLN A 197 -0.48 -19.73 10.69
N ARG A 198 0.85 -19.79 10.72
CA ARG A 198 1.70 -18.93 11.57
C ARG A 198 1.59 -17.44 11.24
N HIS A 199 1.99 -16.61 12.20
CA HIS A 199 2.10 -15.15 12.04
C HIS A 199 3.55 -14.74 11.76
N GLN A 200 3.73 -13.77 10.87
CA GLN A 200 4.95 -12.97 10.76
C GLN A 200 4.81 -11.70 11.61
N LEU A 201 5.92 -11.27 12.19
CA LEU A 201 6.02 -10.06 12.98
C LEU A 201 6.66 -8.93 12.17
N GLY A 202 5.98 -7.78 12.12
CA GLY A 202 6.45 -6.57 11.46
C GLY A 202 6.36 -5.33 12.34
N GLY A 203 6.87 -4.22 11.81
CA GLY A 203 6.94 -2.94 12.49
C GLY A 203 8.24 -2.74 13.30
N PRO A 204 8.27 -1.76 14.22
CA PRO A 204 7.13 -0.95 14.63
C PRO A 204 6.59 -0.03 13.52
N VAL A 205 5.30 0.25 13.59
CA VAL A 205 4.60 1.19 12.70
C VAL A 205 3.87 2.24 13.53
N TRP A 206 3.75 3.46 13.00
CA TRP A 206 2.87 4.47 13.56
C TRP A 206 1.42 4.01 13.51
N ALA A 207 0.75 3.90 14.65
CA ALA A 207 -0.59 3.35 14.79
C ALA A 207 -1.69 4.40 15.03
N GLU A 208 -1.30 5.67 15.19
CA GLU A 208 -2.23 6.81 15.28
C GLU A 208 -2.68 7.30 13.89
N PRO A 209 -3.62 8.27 13.83
CA PRO A 209 -3.97 8.94 12.57
C PRO A 209 -2.73 9.50 11.86
N ILE A 210 -2.75 9.40 10.52
CA ILE A 210 -1.65 9.84 9.64
C ILE A 210 -2.00 11.12 8.85
N HIS A 211 -3.17 11.68 9.14
CA HIS A 211 -3.73 12.89 8.52
C HIS A 211 -4.37 13.78 9.59
N ASN A 212 -4.32 15.09 9.38
CA ASN A 212 -5.13 16.07 10.07
C ASN A 212 -6.22 16.55 9.10
N LEU A 213 -7.48 16.18 9.32
CA LEU A 213 -8.56 16.43 8.36
C LEU A 213 -8.85 17.92 8.18
N ASP A 214 -8.67 18.76 9.20
CA ASP A 214 -8.82 20.21 9.08
C ASP A 214 -7.77 20.82 8.15
N PHE A 215 -6.51 20.34 8.25
CA PHE A 215 -5.43 20.73 7.35
C PHE A 215 -5.71 20.27 5.92
N VAL A 216 -6.16 19.02 5.74
CA VAL A 216 -6.54 18.50 4.41
C VAL A 216 -7.69 19.29 3.80
N GLY A 217 -8.72 19.60 4.59
CA GLY A 217 -9.86 20.41 4.17
C GLY A 217 -9.46 21.81 3.71
N ARG A 218 -8.53 22.46 4.43
CA ARG A 218 -7.96 23.75 4.02
C ARG A 218 -7.18 23.68 2.70
N ILE A 219 -6.40 22.62 2.48
CA ILE A 219 -5.72 22.42 1.18
C ILE A 219 -6.76 22.24 0.07
N LEU A 220 -7.78 21.41 0.31
CA LEU A 220 -8.83 21.16 -0.68
C LEU A 220 -9.58 22.45 -1.03
N GLY A 221 -9.90 23.28 -0.04
CA GLY A 221 -10.49 24.61 -0.24
C GLY A 221 -9.58 25.53 -1.05
N ALA A 222 -8.30 25.61 -0.71
CA ALA A 222 -7.34 26.47 -1.40
C ALA A 222 -7.14 26.08 -2.88
N VAL A 223 -7.06 24.77 -3.18
CA VAL A 223 -6.94 24.25 -4.55
C VAL A 223 -8.23 24.47 -5.34
N SER A 224 -9.39 24.29 -4.70
CA SER A 224 -10.69 24.47 -5.35
C SER A 224 -10.98 25.93 -5.67
N ALA A 225 -10.52 26.86 -4.83
CA ALA A 225 -10.60 28.29 -5.09
C ALA A 225 -9.63 28.76 -6.20
N ASN A 226 -8.60 27.98 -6.53
CA ASN A 226 -7.56 28.35 -7.49
C ASN A 226 -7.25 27.20 -8.48
N PRO A 227 -8.23 26.75 -9.29
CA PRO A 227 -8.10 25.52 -10.07
C PRO A 227 -7.00 25.58 -11.14
N SER A 228 -6.70 26.77 -11.70
CA SER A 228 -5.66 26.98 -12.72
C SER A 228 -4.25 27.14 -12.15
N ARG A 229 -4.08 27.28 -10.83
CA ARG A 229 -2.78 27.55 -10.21
C ARG A 229 -1.81 26.38 -10.36
N PHE A 230 -2.32 25.15 -10.40
CA PHE A 230 -1.52 23.94 -10.56
C PHE A 230 -2.05 23.10 -11.72
N HIS A 231 -1.16 22.66 -12.62
CA HIS A 231 -1.54 21.73 -13.70
C HIS A 231 -2.07 20.39 -13.16
N THR A 232 -1.81 20.07 -11.89
CA THR A 232 -2.24 18.85 -11.21
C THR A 232 -3.43 19.04 -10.27
N SER A 233 -4.12 20.18 -10.29
CA SER A 233 -5.25 20.50 -9.38
C SER A 233 -6.29 19.36 -9.29
N GLN A 234 -6.71 18.79 -10.43
CA GLN A 234 -7.69 17.69 -10.45
C GLN A 234 -7.17 16.42 -9.73
N ARG A 235 -5.87 16.12 -9.85
CA ARG A 235 -5.23 15.00 -9.15
C ARG A 235 -5.20 15.27 -7.65
N ILE A 236 -4.81 16.49 -7.25
CA ILE A 236 -4.76 16.88 -5.84
C ILE A 236 -6.16 16.78 -5.23
N GLN A 237 -7.17 17.35 -5.88
CA GLN A 237 -8.57 17.26 -5.43
C GLN A 237 -9.04 15.80 -5.32
N GLY A 238 -8.76 14.98 -6.34
CA GLY A 238 -9.17 13.57 -6.33
C GLY A 238 -8.54 12.77 -5.19
N VAL A 239 -7.23 12.87 -4.99
CA VAL A 239 -6.51 12.15 -3.92
C VAL A 239 -6.94 12.66 -2.54
N LEU A 240 -6.98 13.97 -2.33
CA LEU A 240 -7.37 14.54 -1.03
C LEU A 240 -8.82 14.22 -0.68
N SER A 241 -9.71 14.16 -1.67
CA SER A 241 -11.11 13.74 -1.43
C SER A 241 -11.21 12.29 -0.97
N VAL A 242 -10.35 11.38 -1.46
CA VAL A 242 -10.30 10.01 -0.92
C VAL A 242 -9.80 10.04 0.52
N ILE A 243 -8.75 10.80 0.80
CA ILE A 243 -8.16 10.94 2.14
C ILE A 243 -9.19 11.44 3.16
N THR A 244 -10.03 12.41 2.80
CA THR A 244 -11.10 12.92 3.68
C THR A 244 -12.21 11.89 3.95
N GLU A 245 -12.34 10.88 3.09
CA GLU A 245 -13.31 9.79 3.24
C GLU A 245 -12.73 8.57 3.98
N GLU A 246 -11.42 8.56 4.27
CA GLU A 246 -10.78 7.44 4.98
C GLU A 246 -11.10 7.42 6.47
N LEU A 247 -11.22 6.22 7.04
CA LEU A 247 -11.24 6.04 8.49
C LEU A 247 -9.86 6.40 9.07
N PRO A 248 -9.75 7.45 9.90
CA PRO A 248 -8.46 7.92 10.41
C PRO A 248 -7.89 7.02 11.52
N ASP A 249 -8.76 6.33 12.25
CA ASP A 249 -8.49 5.51 13.44
C ASP A 249 -8.33 4.01 13.13
N VAL A 250 -8.42 3.62 11.86
CA VAL A 250 -8.26 2.24 11.40
C VAL A 250 -6.96 2.11 10.59
N PRO A 251 -5.88 1.55 11.18
CA PRO A 251 -4.63 1.35 10.48
C PRO A 251 -4.67 0.16 9.51
N LEU A 252 -3.99 0.36 8.37
CA LEU A 252 -3.88 -0.63 7.29
C LEU A 252 -5.24 -0.95 6.65
N TYR A 253 -5.26 -1.88 5.72
CA TYR A 253 -6.47 -2.25 4.98
C TYR A 253 -6.38 -3.68 4.45
N TYR A 254 -7.54 -4.22 4.08
CA TYR A 254 -7.65 -5.42 3.27
C TYR A 254 -7.86 -5.06 1.81
N THR A 255 -7.60 -6.00 0.91
CA THR A 255 -7.96 -5.84 -0.50
C THR A 255 -8.93 -6.94 -0.92
N LEU A 256 -9.94 -6.58 -1.72
CA LEU A 256 -10.94 -7.55 -2.20
C LEU A 256 -10.30 -8.72 -2.93
N GLY A 257 -9.29 -8.42 -3.76
CA GLY A 257 -8.56 -9.43 -4.51
C GLY A 257 -7.80 -10.41 -3.59
N GLN A 258 -7.28 -9.95 -2.45
CA GLN A 258 -6.64 -10.85 -1.48
C GLN A 258 -7.67 -11.75 -0.80
N LEU A 259 -8.75 -11.17 -0.27
CA LEU A 259 -9.78 -11.94 0.43
C LEU A 259 -10.33 -13.03 -0.48
N SER A 260 -10.68 -12.67 -1.71
CA SER A 260 -11.24 -13.60 -2.71
C SER A 260 -10.21 -14.64 -3.15
N ALA A 261 -8.95 -14.24 -3.37
CA ALA A 261 -7.89 -15.17 -3.75
C ALA A 261 -7.55 -16.18 -2.64
N THR A 262 -7.65 -15.79 -1.37
CA THR A 262 -7.39 -16.67 -0.23
C THR A 262 -8.38 -17.83 -0.15
N ILE A 263 -9.65 -17.62 -0.50
CA ILE A 263 -10.68 -18.66 -0.50
C ILE A 263 -11.07 -19.16 -1.91
N HIS A 264 -10.33 -18.73 -2.93
CA HIS A 264 -10.53 -19.10 -4.34
C HIS A 264 -11.92 -18.79 -4.90
N CYS A 265 -12.59 -17.75 -4.42
CA CYS A 265 -13.91 -17.35 -4.89
C CYS A 265 -13.86 -16.21 -5.93
N ASN A 266 -14.98 -16.01 -6.62
CA ASN A 266 -15.18 -14.82 -7.44
C ASN A 266 -15.17 -13.57 -6.55
N THR A 267 -14.60 -12.48 -7.05
CA THR A 267 -14.47 -11.25 -6.27
C THR A 267 -15.79 -10.48 -6.23
N PRO A 268 -16.35 -10.15 -5.04
CA PRO A 268 -17.53 -9.28 -4.94
C PRO A 268 -17.20 -7.90 -5.50
N SER A 269 -18.21 -7.15 -5.95
CA SER A 269 -17.97 -5.74 -6.28
C SER A 269 -17.61 -4.94 -5.03
N LEU A 270 -16.88 -3.84 -5.24
CA LEU A 270 -16.47 -2.94 -4.16
C LEU A 270 -17.67 -2.42 -3.35
N LEU A 271 -18.80 -2.14 -4.02
CA LEU A 271 -20.01 -1.64 -3.37
C LEU A 271 -20.75 -2.76 -2.62
N GLN A 272 -20.74 -4.00 -3.11
CA GLN A 272 -21.34 -5.13 -2.40
C GLN A 272 -20.64 -5.39 -1.07
N LEU A 273 -19.30 -5.50 -1.07
CA LEU A 273 -18.56 -5.74 0.17
C LEU A 273 -18.73 -4.57 1.16
N ARG A 274 -18.70 -3.32 0.67
CA ARG A 274 -18.96 -2.15 1.51
C ARG A 274 -20.36 -2.17 2.10
N SER A 275 -21.37 -2.52 1.31
CA SER A 275 -22.76 -2.60 1.77
C SER A 275 -22.93 -3.69 2.83
N ALA A 276 -22.28 -4.85 2.65
CA ALA A 276 -22.29 -5.93 3.63
C ALA A 276 -21.68 -5.50 4.98
N LEU A 277 -20.56 -4.77 4.96
CA LEU A 277 -19.95 -4.24 6.18
C LEU A 277 -20.84 -3.19 6.87
N LEU A 278 -21.46 -2.31 6.09
CA LEU A 278 -22.37 -1.28 6.61
C LEU A 278 -23.66 -1.87 7.19
N HIS A 279 -24.25 -2.86 6.54
CA HIS A 279 -25.41 -3.59 7.06
C HIS A 279 -25.07 -4.39 8.33
N ALA A 280 -23.84 -4.87 8.44
CA ALA A 280 -23.34 -5.51 9.66
C ALA A 280 -23.00 -4.51 10.80
N GLY A 281 -23.23 -3.20 10.59
CA GLY A 281 -23.06 -2.16 11.62
C GLY A 281 -21.63 -1.63 11.77
N PHE A 282 -20.72 -1.95 10.83
CA PHE A 282 -19.33 -1.51 10.87
C PHE A 282 -19.08 -0.31 9.97
N ARG A 283 -18.10 0.51 10.35
CA ARG A 283 -17.62 1.61 9.51
C ARG A 283 -16.75 1.05 8.39
N VAL A 284 -16.82 1.68 7.22
CA VAL A 284 -16.02 1.27 6.07
C VAL A 284 -15.60 2.44 5.19
N SER A 285 -14.30 2.53 4.91
CA SER A 285 -13.76 3.45 3.91
C SER A 285 -12.96 2.72 2.82
N LEU A 286 -12.65 3.45 1.76
CA LEU A 286 -11.61 3.05 0.82
C LEU A 286 -10.25 3.56 1.34
N SER A 287 -9.18 3.38 0.55
CA SER A 287 -7.90 4.05 0.82
C SER A 287 -7.27 4.60 -0.45
N HIS A 288 -6.67 5.78 -0.35
CA HIS A 288 -5.87 6.42 -1.41
C HIS A 288 -4.63 5.58 -1.76
N ALA A 289 -4.14 4.75 -0.83
CA ALA A 289 -2.93 3.97 -1.01
C ALA A 289 -3.12 2.76 -1.95
N CYS A 290 -4.37 2.30 -2.16
CA CYS A 290 -4.67 1.20 -3.09
C CYS A 290 -6.13 1.21 -3.56
N LYS A 291 -6.33 1.09 -4.88
CA LYS A 291 -7.65 1.23 -5.55
C LYS A 291 -8.74 0.30 -5.01
N ASN A 292 -8.40 -0.93 -4.69
CA ASN A 292 -9.35 -1.97 -4.22
C ASN A 292 -9.19 -2.24 -2.71
N ALA A 293 -8.65 -1.27 -1.97
CA ALA A 293 -8.52 -1.34 -0.53
C ALA A 293 -9.83 -1.05 0.19
N VAL A 294 -10.05 -1.75 1.29
CA VAL A 294 -11.14 -1.53 2.23
C VAL A 294 -10.57 -1.44 3.63
N LYS A 295 -10.83 -0.31 4.29
CA LYS A 295 -10.61 -0.12 5.73
C LYS A 295 -11.91 -0.32 6.44
N THR A 296 -11.88 -1.00 7.57
CA THR A 296 -13.05 -1.22 8.41
C THR A 296 -12.63 -1.46 9.85
N ASP A 297 -13.49 -1.06 10.78
CA ASP A 297 -13.36 -1.42 12.19
C ASP A 297 -14.00 -2.79 12.53
N ALA A 298 -14.52 -3.49 11.52
CA ALA A 298 -14.94 -4.87 11.67
C ALA A 298 -13.76 -5.76 12.10
N PRO A 299 -13.95 -6.65 13.10
CA PRO A 299 -12.92 -7.61 13.44
C PRO A 299 -12.69 -8.56 12.26
N PRO A 300 -11.48 -9.12 12.10
CA PRO A 300 -11.17 -10.01 10.98
C PRO A 300 -12.12 -11.21 10.87
N SER A 301 -12.63 -11.69 12.00
CA SER A 301 -13.60 -12.78 12.04
C SER A 301 -14.94 -12.44 11.35
N THR A 302 -15.45 -11.23 11.53
CA THR A 302 -16.62 -10.70 10.79
C THR A 302 -16.32 -10.59 9.29
N LEU A 303 -15.12 -10.12 8.92
CA LEU A 303 -14.74 -10.02 7.51
C LEU A 303 -14.73 -11.39 6.83
N TRP A 304 -14.21 -12.43 7.50
CA TRP A 304 -14.29 -13.80 7.01
C TRP A 304 -15.70 -14.36 7.00
N ASP A 305 -16.55 -14.03 7.98
CA ASP A 305 -17.97 -14.41 7.96
C ASP A 305 -18.70 -13.83 6.73
N ILE A 306 -18.45 -12.56 6.39
CA ILE A 306 -19.00 -11.95 5.16
C ILE A 306 -18.50 -12.69 3.92
N MET A 307 -17.20 -13.01 3.85
CA MET A 307 -16.64 -13.75 2.71
C MET A 307 -17.18 -15.19 2.60
N ARG A 308 -17.50 -15.85 3.72
CA ARG A 308 -18.18 -17.15 3.75
C ARG A 308 -19.61 -17.03 3.20
N CYS A 309 -20.36 -16.01 3.60
CA CYS A 309 -21.68 -15.75 3.02
C CYS A 309 -21.61 -15.48 1.51
N TRP A 310 -20.60 -14.74 1.06
CA TRP A 310 -20.38 -14.50 -0.37
C TRP A 310 -20.07 -15.77 -1.14
N GLU A 311 -19.26 -16.67 -0.56
CA GLU A 311 -18.97 -17.97 -1.17
C GLU A 311 -20.24 -18.82 -1.33
N LYS A 312 -21.21 -18.74 -0.41
CA LYS A 312 -22.50 -19.43 -0.58
C LYS A 312 -23.30 -18.93 -1.80
N GLU A 313 -23.19 -17.64 -2.16
CA GLU A 313 -23.80 -17.10 -3.39
C GLU A 313 -23.00 -17.43 -4.65
N CYS A 314 -21.68 -17.60 -4.52
CA CYS A 314 -20.74 -17.91 -5.60
C CYS A 314 -19.85 -19.10 -5.22
N PRO A 315 -20.38 -20.34 -5.25
CA PRO A 315 -19.74 -21.50 -4.65
C PRO A 315 -18.41 -21.86 -5.31
N VAL A 316 -17.44 -22.23 -4.47
CA VAL A 316 -16.16 -22.77 -4.93
C VAL A 316 -16.20 -24.30 -4.95
N LYS A 317 -15.38 -24.91 -5.80
CA LYS A 317 -15.23 -26.37 -5.86
C LYS A 317 -14.43 -26.86 -4.66
N ARG A 318 -15.10 -27.11 -3.54
CA ARG A 318 -14.49 -27.45 -2.25
C ARG A 318 -13.67 -28.74 -2.32
N GLU A 319 -14.01 -29.66 -3.23
CA GLU A 319 -13.31 -30.93 -3.43
C GLU A 319 -11.87 -30.75 -3.94
N ARG A 320 -11.54 -29.58 -4.49
CA ARG A 320 -10.20 -29.25 -5.00
C ARG A 320 -9.30 -28.60 -3.96
N LEU A 321 -9.82 -28.32 -2.77
CA LEU A 321 -9.08 -27.64 -1.71
C LEU A 321 -8.38 -28.68 -0.84
N SER A 322 -7.07 -28.52 -0.64
CA SER A 322 -6.35 -29.31 0.36
C SER A 322 -6.82 -28.94 1.76
N GLU A 323 -6.95 -29.92 2.66
CA GLU A 323 -7.33 -29.72 4.07
C GLU A 323 -6.38 -28.79 4.84
N THR A 324 -5.12 -28.72 4.40
CA THR A 324 -4.09 -27.84 4.96
C THR A 324 -4.14 -26.41 4.41
N SER A 325 -4.92 -26.18 3.35
CA SER A 325 -5.00 -24.88 2.70
C SER A 325 -5.76 -23.86 3.55
N PRO A 326 -5.39 -22.56 3.49
CA PRO A 326 -6.17 -21.53 4.16
C PRO A 326 -7.63 -21.48 3.73
N ALA A 327 -7.90 -21.71 2.43
CA ALA A 327 -9.24 -21.74 1.87
C ALA A 327 -10.12 -22.78 2.55
N PHE A 328 -9.64 -24.02 2.65
CA PHE A 328 -10.38 -25.11 3.28
C PHE A 328 -10.72 -24.76 4.73
N ARG A 329 -9.73 -24.41 5.55
CA ARG A 329 -9.94 -24.11 6.98
C ARG A 329 -10.89 -22.93 7.21
N ILE A 330 -10.82 -21.89 6.38
CA ILE A 330 -11.73 -20.75 6.48
C ILE A 330 -13.17 -21.18 6.15
N LEU A 331 -13.37 -21.93 5.06
CA LEU A 331 -14.69 -22.32 4.53
C LEU A 331 -15.33 -23.50 5.27
N SER A 332 -14.57 -24.25 6.07
CA SER A 332 -15.09 -25.31 6.96
C SER A 332 -15.80 -24.78 8.21
N VAL A 333 -15.71 -23.48 8.47
CA VAL A 333 -16.41 -22.82 9.58
C VAL A 333 -17.67 -22.14 9.05
N GLU A 334 -18.81 -22.39 9.67
CA GLU A 334 -20.06 -21.71 9.34
C GLU A 334 -20.02 -20.23 9.77
N PRO A 335 -20.54 -19.29 8.96
CA PRO A 335 -20.57 -17.89 9.30
C PRO A 335 -21.51 -17.62 10.47
N ARG A 336 -21.04 -16.82 11.44
CA ARG A 336 -21.85 -16.45 12.63
C ARG A 336 -22.83 -15.30 12.36
N LEU A 337 -22.66 -14.59 11.26
CA LEU A 337 -23.55 -13.54 10.78
C LEU A 337 -24.02 -13.88 9.37
N GLN A 338 -25.22 -13.43 9.01
CA GLN A 338 -25.71 -13.48 7.64
C GLN A 338 -25.43 -12.14 6.95
N ALA A 339 -24.58 -12.14 5.94
CA ALA A 339 -24.24 -10.91 5.21
C ALA A 339 -25.36 -10.49 4.25
N ASN A 340 -25.58 -9.18 4.15
CA ASN A 340 -26.50 -8.57 3.19
C ASN A 340 -25.70 -7.80 2.12
N PHE A 341 -25.74 -8.27 0.87
CA PHE A 341 -25.00 -7.65 -0.23
C PHE A 341 -25.82 -6.65 -1.06
N THR A 342 -27.07 -6.35 -0.67
CA THR A 342 -27.88 -5.32 -1.31
C THR A 342 -27.20 -3.96 -1.17
N ILE A 343 -26.98 -3.30 -2.31
CA ILE A 343 -26.26 -2.03 -2.37
C ILE A 343 -26.98 -0.98 -1.53
N ARG A 344 -26.27 -0.39 -0.58
CA ARG A 344 -26.75 0.77 0.18
C ARG A 344 -26.40 2.07 -0.52
N ASP A 345 -27.22 3.09 -0.32
CA ASP A 345 -27.01 4.43 -0.88
C ASP A 345 -25.71 5.09 -0.37
N ASP A 346 -25.39 4.88 0.91
CA ASP A 346 -24.17 5.35 1.57
C ASP A 346 -22.91 4.51 1.23
N ALA A 347 -23.05 3.42 0.48
CA ALA A 347 -21.92 2.56 0.13
C ALA A 347 -20.99 3.20 -0.91
N ASN A 348 -21.48 4.07 -1.80
CA ASN A 348 -20.67 4.69 -2.85
C ASN A 348 -20.11 6.04 -2.37
N PRO A 349 -18.79 6.20 -2.14
CA PRO A 349 -18.25 7.45 -1.62
C PRO A 349 -18.44 8.64 -2.58
N SER A 350 -18.59 9.84 -2.04
CA SER A 350 -18.85 11.07 -2.80
C SER A 350 -17.82 11.32 -3.90
N SER A 351 -16.53 11.13 -3.59
CA SER A 351 -15.42 11.27 -4.55
C SER A 351 -15.55 10.35 -5.76
N ARG A 352 -16.14 9.16 -5.56
CA ARG A 352 -16.41 8.19 -6.63
C ARG A 352 -17.67 8.56 -7.41
N GLN A 353 -18.74 8.93 -6.72
CA GLN A 353 -19.99 9.39 -7.34
C GLN A 353 -19.76 10.58 -8.28
N ARG A 354 -18.91 11.52 -7.85
CA ARG A 354 -18.53 12.72 -8.62
C ARG A 354 -17.48 12.46 -9.72
N GLY A 355 -17.00 11.22 -9.89
CA GLY A 355 -16.01 10.87 -10.91
C GLY A 355 -14.65 11.55 -10.74
N LEU A 356 -14.24 11.88 -9.50
CA LEU A 356 -12.97 12.57 -9.28
C LEU A 356 -11.77 11.68 -9.67
N LYS A 357 -10.63 12.31 -10.00
CA LYS A 357 -9.38 11.63 -10.38
C LYS A 357 -8.67 11.04 -9.15
N ARG A 358 -9.25 10.01 -8.57
CA ARG A 358 -8.83 9.35 -7.31
C ARG A 358 -7.51 8.59 -7.43
N PHE A 359 -7.30 7.94 -8.58
CA PHE A 359 -6.10 7.17 -8.89
C PHE A 359 -5.63 7.54 -10.29
N GLN A 360 -4.35 7.87 -10.44
CA GLN A 360 -3.79 8.21 -11.74
C GLN A 360 -3.51 6.93 -12.54
N ALA A 361 -3.88 6.92 -13.82
CA ALA A 361 -3.36 5.96 -14.77
C ALA A 361 -1.93 6.37 -15.16
N ASN A 362 -1.03 5.40 -15.27
CA ASN A 362 0.33 5.66 -15.73
C ASN A 362 0.28 6.32 -17.12
N PRO A 363 0.87 7.53 -17.29
CA PRO A 363 0.81 8.27 -18.55
C PRO A 363 1.45 7.54 -19.73
N GLU A 364 2.49 6.73 -19.51
CA GLU A 364 3.24 6.05 -20.59
C GLU A 364 3.62 4.61 -20.23
N ALA A 365 3.93 3.80 -21.25
CA ALA A 365 4.62 2.52 -21.09
C ALA A 365 6.05 2.78 -20.54
N ASN A 366 6.53 1.95 -19.61
CA ASN A 366 7.79 2.15 -18.89
C ASN A 366 7.83 3.35 -17.92
N TRP A 367 6.69 3.94 -17.58
CA TRP A 367 6.65 5.03 -16.58
C TRP A 367 6.99 4.51 -15.16
N GLY A 368 8.01 5.11 -14.55
CA GLY A 368 8.50 4.73 -13.22
C GLY A 368 9.96 5.15 -12.96
N PRO A 369 10.47 4.95 -11.73
CA PRO A 369 11.81 5.37 -11.35
C PRO A 369 12.84 4.53 -12.11
N ARG A 370 13.78 5.23 -12.77
CA ARG A 370 14.87 4.59 -13.51
C ARG A 370 15.89 3.98 -12.54
N PRO A 371 16.62 2.92 -12.94
CA PRO A 371 17.68 2.37 -12.12
C PRO A 371 18.70 3.44 -11.71
N ARG A 372 19.26 3.28 -10.51
CA ARG A 372 20.33 4.14 -10.00
C ARG A 372 21.50 4.16 -11.00
N ALA A 373 21.95 5.35 -11.39
CA ALA A 373 23.15 5.50 -12.22
C ALA A 373 24.36 4.87 -11.49
N ARG A 374 25.06 3.95 -12.15
CA ARG A 374 26.31 3.36 -11.65
C ARG A 374 27.49 4.10 -12.27
N PRO A 375 28.51 4.51 -11.49
CA PRO A 375 29.74 5.04 -12.05
C PRO A 375 30.40 3.96 -12.95
N GLY A 376 30.70 4.28 -14.21
CA GLY A 376 31.50 3.43 -15.11
C GLY A 376 30.77 2.42 -16.00
N GLY A 377 29.43 2.33 -15.96
CA GLY A 377 28.70 1.39 -16.83
C GLY A 377 28.35 1.98 -18.20
N LYS A 378 29.17 1.71 -19.23
CA LYS A 378 28.69 1.81 -20.63
C LYS A 378 27.54 0.82 -20.83
N ALA A 379 26.53 1.28 -21.57
CA ALA A 379 25.23 0.65 -21.76
C ALA A 379 25.30 -0.82 -22.19
N THR A 380 24.55 -1.67 -21.50
CA THR A 380 23.76 -2.75 -22.14
C THR A 380 22.30 -2.31 -22.10
N GLY A 381 22.00 -1.22 -22.82
CA GLY A 381 20.68 -0.59 -22.84
C GLY A 381 19.61 -1.56 -23.32
N GLU A 382 19.87 -2.25 -24.43
CA GLU A 382 18.88 -3.07 -25.14
C GLU A 382 18.47 -4.33 -24.36
N ALA A 383 19.41 -5.13 -23.85
CA ALA A 383 19.09 -6.37 -23.14
C ALA A 383 18.32 -6.14 -21.81
N MET A 384 18.55 -5.00 -21.15
CA MET A 384 17.84 -4.64 -19.92
C MET A 384 16.46 -4.05 -20.22
N GLU A 385 16.32 -3.29 -21.31
CA GLU A 385 15.03 -2.80 -21.81
C GLU A 385 14.15 -3.95 -22.30
N GLU A 386 14.74 -4.93 -22.97
CA GLU A 386 14.08 -6.14 -23.42
C GLU A 386 13.60 -7.00 -22.25
N ARG A 387 14.42 -7.19 -21.20
CA ARG A 387 13.97 -7.80 -19.94
C ARG A 387 12.84 -7.02 -19.26
N ARG A 388 12.83 -5.68 -19.31
CA ARG A 388 11.70 -4.87 -18.80
C ARG A 388 10.44 -5.10 -19.63
N ARG A 389 10.58 -5.10 -20.96
CA ARG A 389 9.48 -5.32 -21.91
C ARG A 389 8.85 -6.71 -21.73
N LEU A 390 9.68 -7.74 -21.45
CA LEU A 390 9.25 -9.11 -21.21
C LEU A 390 8.61 -9.34 -19.83
N MET A 391 8.91 -8.51 -18.83
CA MET A 391 8.48 -8.71 -17.44
C MET A 391 7.37 -7.74 -16.99
N GLN A 392 7.11 -6.66 -17.72
CA GLN A 392 5.97 -5.78 -17.48
C GLN A 392 4.70 -6.31 -18.18
N ASN A 393 3.53 -6.06 -17.58
CA ASN A 393 2.22 -6.46 -18.11
C ASN A 393 1.91 -7.96 -18.21
N LYS A 394 2.70 -8.88 -17.64
CA LYS A 394 2.36 -10.32 -17.56
C LYS A 394 0.99 -10.65 -16.92
N ARG A 395 0.31 -9.67 -16.32
CA ARG A 395 -1.08 -9.76 -15.81
C ARG A 395 -2.00 -8.61 -16.26
N LYS A 396 -1.65 -7.89 -17.32
CA LYS A 396 -2.62 -6.99 -17.97
C LYS A 396 -3.10 -7.69 -19.23
N GLU A 397 -4.36 -8.11 -19.24
CA GLU A 397 -5.05 -8.16 -20.53
C GLU A 397 -4.96 -6.75 -21.11
N LEU A 398 -4.39 -6.63 -22.32
CA LEU A 398 -4.43 -5.39 -23.07
C LEU A 398 -5.89 -4.96 -23.18
N ALA A 399 -6.16 -3.66 -23.09
CA ALA A 399 -7.50 -3.15 -23.38
C ALA A 399 -7.79 -3.45 -24.85
N GLU A 400 -8.46 -4.55 -25.14
CA GLU A 400 -8.93 -4.88 -26.48
C GLU A 400 -9.97 -3.83 -26.90
N ASP A 401 -9.80 -3.31 -28.12
CA ASP A 401 -10.81 -2.49 -28.78
C ASP A 401 -12.16 -3.24 -28.73
N PRO A 402 -13.26 -2.60 -28.28
CA PRO A 402 -14.59 -3.20 -28.23
C PRO A 402 -15.00 -3.94 -29.51
N ALA A 403 -14.59 -3.44 -30.68
CA ALA A 403 -14.86 -4.09 -31.97
C ALA A 403 -14.08 -5.40 -32.14
N GLN A 404 -12.79 -5.42 -31.77
CA GLN A 404 -11.95 -6.62 -31.82
C GLN A 404 -12.41 -7.69 -30.84
N ARG A 405 -12.81 -7.27 -29.63
CA ARG A 405 -13.38 -8.18 -28.62
C ARG A 405 -14.69 -8.80 -29.09
N ALA A 406 -15.57 -8.02 -29.73
CA ALA A 406 -16.82 -8.53 -30.29
C ALA A 406 -16.57 -9.55 -31.43
N ALA A 407 -15.62 -9.26 -32.31
CA ALA A 407 -15.21 -10.18 -33.38
C ALA A 407 -14.62 -11.49 -32.82
N ARG A 408 -13.74 -11.40 -31.82
CA ARG A 408 -13.13 -12.56 -31.15
C ARG A 408 -14.17 -13.44 -30.46
N LEU A 409 -15.15 -12.84 -29.78
CA LEU A 409 -16.22 -13.59 -29.09
C LEU A 409 -17.14 -14.30 -30.09
N LYS A 410 -17.37 -13.74 -31.28
CA LYS A 410 -18.06 -14.41 -32.39
C LYS A 410 -17.28 -15.59 -32.97
N MET A 411 -16.01 -15.80 -32.67
CA MET A 411 -15.30 -17.03 -33.07
C MET A 411 -15.66 -18.23 -32.19
N PHE A 412 -16.26 -18.02 -31.02
CA PHE A 412 -16.62 -19.09 -30.11
C PHE A 412 -18.13 -19.39 -30.19
N PRO A 413 -18.53 -20.68 -30.28
CA PRO A 413 -19.94 -21.04 -30.35
C PRO A 413 -20.66 -20.74 -29.02
N CYS A 414 -21.86 -20.18 -29.12
CA CYS A 414 -22.71 -19.90 -27.97
C CYS A 414 -23.22 -21.20 -27.34
N LYS A 415 -22.78 -21.48 -26.10
CA LYS A 415 -23.23 -22.69 -25.36
C LYS A 415 -24.74 -22.70 -25.12
N ARG A 416 -25.34 -21.55 -24.77
CA ARG A 416 -26.79 -21.41 -24.58
C ARG A 416 -27.59 -21.59 -25.87
N PHE A 417 -26.99 -21.31 -27.04
CA PHE A 417 -27.63 -21.58 -28.33
C PHE A 417 -27.58 -23.08 -28.66
N LYS A 418 -26.46 -23.76 -28.40
CA LYS A 418 -26.38 -25.23 -28.48
C LYS A 418 -27.40 -25.94 -27.59
N GLU A 419 -27.71 -25.35 -26.45
CA GLU A 419 -28.71 -25.84 -25.49
C GLU A 419 -30.14 -25.33 -25.79
N GLY A 420 -30.35 -24.58 -26.89
CA GLY A 420 -31.68 -24.09 -27.32
C GLY A 420 -32.29 -22.95 -26.47
N THR A 421 -31.53 -22.38 -25.52
CA THR A 421 -32.03 -21.43 -24.52
C THR A 421 -31.48 -20.01 -24.68
N CYS A 422 -30.92 -19.65 -25.85
CA CYS A 422 -30.35 -18.31 -26.06
C CYS A 422 -31.43 -17.27 -26.44
N PRO A 423 -31.78 -16.31 -25.56
CA PRO A 423 -32.83 -15.33 -25.84
C PRO A 423 -32.36 -14.17 -26.73
N ARG A 424 -31.08 -14.18 -27.16
CA ARG A 424 -30.42 -13.03 -27.80
C ARG A 424 -30.28 -13.14 -29.33
N GLY A 425 -30.65 -14.26 -29.95
CA GLY A 425 -30.61 -14.43 -31.41
C GLY A 425 -29.31 -13.91 -32.05
N ASP A 426 -29.42 -13.13 -33.13
CA ASP A 426 -28.28 -12.57 -33.86
C ASP A 426 -27.49 -11.50 -33.10
N GLN A 427 -28.11 -10.90 -32.08
CA GLN A 427 -27.47 -9.93 -31.16
C GLN A 427 -26.60 -10.62 -30.10
N CYS A 428 -26.49 -11.95 -30.12
CA CYS A 428 -25.61 -12.69 -29.24
C CYS A 428 -24.13 -12.39 -29.54
N CYS A 429 -23.35 -12.14 -28.48
CA CYS A 429 -21.92 -11.84 -28.59
C CYS A 429 -21.07 -13.04 -29.04
N TYR A 430 -21.66 -14.24 -29.10
CA TYR A 430 -21.04 -15.51 -29.48
C TYR A 430 -21.67 -16.05 -30.78
N SER A 431 -20.99 -16.92 -31.52
CA SER A 431 -21.49 -17.44 -32.80
C SER A 431 -22.60 -18.48 -32.63
N HIS A 432 -23.60 -18.39 -33.51
CA HIS A 432 -24.70 -19.35 -33.67
C HIS A 432 -24.57 -20.16 -34.98
N SER A 433 -23.50 -19.95 -35.75
CA SER A 433 -23.27 -20.67 -37.01
C SER A 433 -22.73 -22.08 -36.73
N PRO A 434 -23.07 -23.10 -37.55
CA PRO A 434 -22.49 -24.42 -37.44
C PRO A 434 -20.96 -24.37 -37.64
N PRO A 435 -20.16 -25.17 -36.91
CA PRO A 435 -18.72 -25.20 -37.11
C PRO A 435 -18.40 -25.69 -38.53
N SER A 436 -17.73 -24.86 -39.32
CA SER A 436 -17.19 -25.23 -40.62
C SER A 436 -16.06 -26.26 -40.46
N PRO A 437 -16.08 -27.39 -41.18
CA PRO A 437 -15.05 -28.43 -41.05
C PRO A 437 -13.79 -27.97 -41.79
N GLY A 438 -12.80 -27.47 -41.05
CA GLY A 438 -11.51 -27.07 -41.64
C GLY A 438 -10.72 -26.03 -40.85
N ALA A 439 -10.46 -26.31 -39.57
CA ALA A 439 -9.38 -25.68 -38.80
C ALA A 439 -9.20 -26.43 -37.46
N CYS A 440 -8.86 -27.71 -37.55
CA CYS A 440 -8.31 -28.49 -36.43
C CYS A 440 -7.04 -29.17 -36.92
N ALA A 441 -5.90 -28.54 -36.67
CA ALA A 441 -4.61 -29.18 -36.43
C ALA A 441 -3.66 -28.09 -35.89
N ASP A 442 -2.85 -28.46 -34.90
CA ASP A 442 -1.75 -27.69 -34.29
C ASP A 442 -2.13 -26.68 -33.19
N ALA A 443 -2.53 -27.25 -32.05
CA ALA A 443 -2.07 -26.76 -30.75
C ALA A 443 -1.80 -27.97 -29.84
N SER A 444 -0.80 -28.76 -30.23
CA SER A 444 -0.14 -29.72 -29.35
C SER A 444 0.53 -28.97 -28.20
N THR A 445 0.33 -29.51 -27.00
CA THR A 445 1.10 -29.23 -25.80
C THR A 445 2.58 -29.53 -26.01
N ASP A 446 3.40 -28.50 -26.19
CA ASP A 446 4.83 -28.57 -25.86
C ASP A 446 5.02 -28.13 -24.41
N CYS A 447 5.05 -29.12 -23.52
CA CYS A 447 5.70 -29.03 -22.23
C CYS A 447 7.21 -29.01 -22.46
N ALA A 448 7.84 -27.84 -22.41
CA ALA A 448 9.28 -27.77 -22.21
C ALA A 448 9.58 -28.03 -20.72
N GLU A 449 10.11 -29.21 -20.43
CA GLU A 449 10.78 -29.54 -19.17
C GLU A 449 11.92 -28.54 -18.93
N THR A 450 11.86 -27.80 -17.83
CA THR A 450 13.01 -27.07 -17.30
C THR A 450 13.94 -28.05 -16.59
N PRO A 451 15.24 -28.17 -16.98
CA PRO A 451 16.18 -28.98 -16.22
C PRO A 451 16.47 -28.32 -14.87
N SER A 452 16.39 -29.14 -13.83
CA SER A 452 16.79 -28.83 -12.46
C SER A 452 18.31 -28.60 -12.38
N HIS A 453 18.73 -27.35 -12.21
CA HIS A 453 20.08 -27.05 -11.73
C HIS A 453 20.05 -26.90 -10.21
N SER A 454 20.40 -27.98 -9.51
CA SER A 454 20.80 -27.97 -8.11
C SER A 454 22.14 -27.24 -7.97
N PRO A 455 22.34 -26.37 -6.97
CA PRO A 455 23.67 -25.84 -6.65
C PRO A 455 24.53 -26.96 -6.03
N PRO A 456 25.82 -27.09 -6.39
CA PRO A 456 26.70 -28.07 -5.76
C PRO A 456 26.97 -27.67 -4.30
N GLY A 457 26.87 -28.64 -3.41
CA GLY A 457 27.18 -28.49 -1.99
C GLY A 457 28.68 -28.24 -1.73
N PRO A 458 29.05 -27.81 -0.51
CA PRO A 458 30.42 -27.52 -0.17
C PRO A 458 31.21 -28.83 -0.05
N GLY A 459 32.09 -29.09 -1.02
CA GLY A 459 33.10 -30.15 -0.96
C GLY A 459 34.21 -29.78 0.02
N SER A 460 34.48 -30.69 0.93
CA SER A 460 35.55 -30.68 1.92
C SER A 460 36.94 -30.46 1.31
N ALA A 461 37.62 -29.40 1.72
CA ALA A 461 39.06 -29.24 1.52
C ALA A 461 39.81 -29.74 2.77
N THR A 462 40.32 -30.96 2.67
CA THR A 462 41.37 -31.52 3.53
C THR A 462 42.68 -30.76 3.32
N ARG A 463 43.37 -30.48 4.42
CA ARG A 463 44.75 -29.97 4.49
C ARG A 463 45.71 -30.86 3.69
N PRO A 464 46.87 -30.30 3.30
CA PRO A 464 48.10 -30.80 3.89
C PRO A 464 48.95 -29.66 4.47
N GLY A 465 49.66 -29.96 5.55
CA GLY A 465 50.69 -29.08 6.10
C GLY A 465 52.09 -29.56 5.75
N VAL A 466 53.06 -28.71 6.14
CA VAL A 466 54.51 -28.96 6.26
C VAL A 466 55.22 -29.04 4.90
N ASP A 467 56.30 -28.31 4.59
CA ASP A 467 57.36 -27.64 5.37
C ASP A 467 57.44 -26.12 5.20
#